data_AF-A0A452T647-F1
#
_entry.id   AF-A0A452T647-F1
#
_cell.length_a   1.000
_cell.length_b   1.000
_cell.length_c   1.000
_cell.angle_alpha   90.00
_cell.angle_beta   90.00
_cell.angle_gamma   90.00
#
_symmetry.space_group_name_H-M   'P 1'
#
loop_
_entity.id
_entity.type
_entity.pdbx_description
1 polymer ?
#
loop_
_entity_poly.entity_id
_entity_poly.type
_entity_poly.pdbx_seq_one_letter_code
_entity_poly.pdbx_strand_id
1 'polypeptide(L)'
;MEEKTSRRTASIPQFTNSPTMVIMVGLPARGKTYISTKLTRYLNWIGTPTKVFNLGQYRREAVSYKNYEFFLPDNMEALLIRKQCALAALKDVHDYLSHEEGHVAVFDATNTTRERRSLILQFAKEHGYKVFFIESICNDPGIIAENIRQVKLGSPDYIDCDREKVLEDFLKRIECYEVNYQPLDDELDSHLSYIKIFDVGTRYMVNRVQDHIQSRTVYYLMNIHVTPRSIYLCRHGESELNLRGRIGGDSGLSARGKQYAYALANFIQSQGISSLKVWTSHMKRTIQTAEALGVPYEQWKALNEIDAGVCEEMTYEEIQEHYPEEFALRDQDKYRYRYPKGESYEDLVQRLEPVIMELERQENVLVICHQAVMRCLLAYFLDKSSDELPYLKCPLHTVLKLTPVAYGECPHSHLRKDT
;
A
#
# COMPACT_ATOMS: atom_id res chain seq x y z
N MET A 1 39.47 -26.31 -23.65
CA MET A 1 38.71 -25.12 -24.04
C MET A 1 37.25 -25.50 -24.00
N GLU A 2 36.56 -25.21 -22.90
CA GLU A 2 35.10 -25.31 -22.83
C GLU A 2 34.60 -23.99 -22.25
N GLU A 3 33.91 -23.23 -23.09
CA GLU A 3 33.26 -21.97 -22.75
C GLU A 3 32.08 -22.25 -21.82
N LYS A 4 32.17 -21.75 -20.59
CA LYS A 4 31.01 -21.61 -19.71
C LYS A 4 30.16 -20.44 -20.22
N THR A 5 29.08 -20.75 -20.91
CA THR A 5 28.00 -19.79 -21.21
C THR A 5 27.39 -19.28 -19.91
N SER A 6 27.74 -18.05 -19.55
CA SER A 6 27.07 -17.25 -18.52
C SER A 6 25.61 -17.05 -18.90
N ARG A 7 24.68 -17.58 -18.09
CA ARG A 7 23.24 -17.33 -18.24
C ARG A 7 22.99 -15.86 -17.91
N ARG A 8 22.57 -15.08 -18.91
CA ARG A 8 22.07 -13.71 -18.73
C ARG A 8 20.91 -13.74 -17.73
N THR A 9 21.10 -13.13 -16.57
CA THR A 9 20.01 -12.72 -15.68
C THR A 9 19.04 -11.85 -16.48
N ALA A 10 17.75 -12.20 -16.47
CA ALA A 10 16.72 -11.39 -17.11
C ALA A 10 16.61 -10.06 -16.35
N SER A 11 17.14 -8.99 -16.91
CA SER A 11 16.98 -7.64 -16.34
C SER A 11 15.65 -7.05 -16.79
N ILE A 12 14.84 -6.62 -15.83
CA ILE A 12 13.65 -5.79 -16.06
C ILE A 12 14.09 -4.56 -16.88
N PRO A 13 13.35 -4.12 -17.91
CA PRO A 13 13.61 -2.82 -18.51
C PRO A 13 13.40 -1.76 -17.41
N GLN A 14 14.47 -1.09 -16.99
CA GLN A 14 14.35 0.04 -16.07
C GLN A 14 13.60 1.17 -16.78
N PHE A 15 12.29 1.25 -16.59
CA PHE A 15 11.44 2.32 -17.15
C PHE A 15 11.60 3.65 -16.41
N THR A 16 12.48 3.74 -15.41
CA THR A 16 12.79 4.95 -14.63
C THR A 16 14.19 5.45 -14.94
N ASN A 17 14.34 6.30 -15.96
CA ASN A 17 15.63 6.92 -16.29
C ASN A 17 16.07 8.01 -15.30
N SER A 18 15.18 8.49 -14.42
CA SER A 18 15.52 9.49 -13.39
C SER A 18 14.63 9.30 -12.16
N PRO A 19 15.16 9.37 -10.94
CA PRO A 19 14.37 9.32 -9.71
C PRO A 19 13.29 10.42 -9.67
N THR A 20 12.20 10.15 -8.95
CA THR A 20 11.04 11.05 -8.87
C THR A 20 10.80 11.52 -7.45
N MET A 21 10.65 12.83 -7.28
CA MET A 21 10.14 13.44 -6.06
C MET A 21 8.63 13.65 -6.18
N VAL A 22 7.86 12.99 -5.32
CA VAL A 22 6.43 13.22 -5.18
C VAL A 22 6.20 14.26 -4.07
N ILE A 23 5.62 15.40 -4.40
CA ILE A 23 5.50 16.53 -3.48
C ILE A 23 4.05 16.70 -3.06
N MET A 24 3.78 16.47 -1.77
CA MET A 24 2.43 16.69 -1.24
C MET A 24 2.14 18.18 -1.08
N VAL A 25 0.94 18.61 -1.45
CA VAL A 25 0.46 19.98 -1.32
C VAL A 25 -0.92 19.99 -0.66
N GLY A 26 -1.17 20.98 0.20
CA GLY A 26 -2.48 21.23 0.77
C GLY A 26 -2.46 21.54 2.26
N LEU A 27 -3.58 22.04 2.76
CA LEU A 27 -3.74 22.46 4.15
C LEU A 27 -3.65 21.26 5.13
N PRO A 28 -3.38 21.48 6.43
CA PRO A 28 -3.40 20.43 7.45
C PRO A 28 -4.74 19.66 7.51
N ALA A 29 -4.75 18.39 7.90
CA ALA A 29 -5.96 17.54 7.95
C ALA A 29 -6.70 17.28 6.60
N ARG A 30 -6.01 17.45 5.47
CA ARG A 30 -6.52 17.09 4.12
C ARG A 30 -6.01 15.72 3.64
N GLY A 31 -5.70 14.78 4.55
CA GLY A 31 -5.32 13.41 4.17
C GLY A 31 -3.95 13.22 3.49
N LYS A 32 -3.08 14.25 3.43
CA LYS A 32 -1.76 14.13 2.79
C LYS A 32 -0.93 12.94 3.28
N THR A 33 -0.75 12.81 4.61
CA THR A 33 0.04 11.71 5.16
C THR A 33 -0.58 10.34 4.87
N TYR A 34 -1.91 10.24 4.87
CA TYR A 34 -2.60 9.01 4.47
C TYR A 34 -2.28 8.64 3.02
N ILE A 35 -2.38 9.60 2.10
CA ILE A 35 -2.04 9.43 0.69
C ILE A 35 -0.57 9.03 0.54
N SER A 36 0.35 9.73 1.22
CA SER A 36 1.77 9.44 1.20
C SER A 36 2.06 8.00 1.63
N THR A 37 1.55 7.58 2.79
CA THR A 37 1.77 6.23 3.31
C THR A 37 1.18 5.17 2.38
N LYS A 38 -0.06 5.34 1.92
CA LYS A 38 -0.70 4.37 1.01
C LYS A 38 0.00 4.29 -0.35
N LEU A 39 0.43 5.42 -0.91
CA LEU A 39 1.15 5.45 -2.18
C LEU A 39 2.51 4.78 -2.04
N THR A 40 3.26 5.08 -0.98
CA THR A 40 4.54 4.44 -0.70
C THR A 40 4.41 2.93 -0.53
N ARG A 41 3.43 2.48 0.26
CA ARG A 41 3.12 1.05 0.43
C ARG A 41 2.85 0.36 -0.90
N TYR A 42 2.01 0.96 -1.74
CA TYR A 42 1.70 0.44 -3.07
C TYR A 42 2.94 0.38 -3.98
N LEU A 43 3.69 1.48 -4.08
CA LEU A 43 4.88 1.54 -4.94
C LEU A 43 5.95 0.54 -4.50
N ASN A 44 6.19 0.40 -3.20
CA ASN A 44 7.11 -0.62 -2.67
C ASN A 44 6.62 -2.04 -2.98
N TRP A 45 5.33 -2.32 -2.80
CA TRP A 45 4.75 -3.63 -3.05
C TRP A 45 4.90 -4.05 -4.51
N ILE A 46 4.74 -3.15 -5.49
CA ILE A 46 4.97 -3.44 -6.91
C ILE A 46 6.46 -3.45 -7.31
N GLY A 47 7.38 -3.27 -6.37
CA GLY A 47 8.83 -3.32 -6.60
C GLY A 47 9.48 -1.99 -6.99
N THR A 48 8.87 -0.85 -6.65
CA THR A 48 9.47 0.48 -6.81
C THR A 48 9.92 1.05 -5.45
N PRO A 49 11.23 1.04 -5.13
CA PRO A 49 11.76 1.56 -3.87
C PRO A 49 11.29 3.00 -3.62
N THR A 50 10.47 3.15 -2.58
CA THR A 50 9.82 4.40 -2.23
C THR A 50 9.91 4.69 -0.74
N LYS A 51 10.21 5.94 -0.36
CA LYS A 51 10.30 6.36 1.05
C LYS A 51 9.55 7.67 1.28
N VAL A 52 8.86 7.78 2.42
CA VAL A 52 8.19 9.01 2.86
C VAL A 52 9.13 9.84 3.73
N PHE A 53 9.21 11.13 3.46
CA PHE A 53 9.92 12.14 4.25
C PHE A 53 8.88 13.07 4.87
N ASN A 54 8.46 12.77 6.12
CA ASN A 54 7.41 13.52 6.81
C ASN A 54 7.98 14.74 7.54
N LEU A 55 7.70 15.94 7.03
CA LEU A 55 8.27 17.17 7.59
C LEU A 55 7.77 17.50 9.00
N GLY A 56 6.63 16.90 9.40
CA GLY A 56 6.16 16.96 10.77
C GLY A 56 7.11 16.24 11.75
N GLN A 57 7.77 15.16 11.33
CA GLN A 57 8.73 14.42 12.14
C GLN A 57 10.01 15.23 12.35
N TYR A 58 10.63 15.72 11.27
CA TYR A 58 11.80 16.61 11.36
C TYR A 58 11.56 17.81 12.28
N ARG A 59 10.38 18.42 12.20
CA ARG A 59 10.01 19.53 13.09
C ARG A 59 9.89 19.11 14.56
N ARG A 60 9.33 17.93 14.85
CA ARG A 60 9.20 17.42 16.23
C ARG A 60 10.53 17.05 16.85
N GLU A 61 11.49 16.58 16.05
CA GLU A 61 12.85 16.31 16.48
C GLU A 61 13.62 17.60 16.77
N ALA A 62 13.33 18.68 16.03
CA ALA A 62 13.94 19.98 16.25
C ALA A 62 13.33 20.77 17.41
N VAL A 63 12.00 20.72 17.61
CA VAL A 63 11.28 21.57 18.57
C VAL A 63 10.04 20.88 19.14
N SER A 64 9.85 21.01 20.46
CA SER A 64 8.63 20.60 21.15
C SER A 64 7.43 21.48 20.79
N TYR A 65 6.31 20.86 20.40
CA TYR A 65 5.08 21.58 20.10
C TYR A 65 4.42 22.13 21.36
N LYS A 66 3.84 23.34 21.26
CA LYS A 66 3.04 23.95 22.34
C LYS A 66 1.61 24.22 21.88
N ASN A 67 1.46 25.03 20.84
CA ASN A 67 0.18 25.49 20.31
C ASN A 67 0.33 26.00 18.87
N TYR A 68 -0.78 26.42 18.27
CA TYR A 68 -0.86 26.94 16.91
C TYR A 68 0.01 28.19 16.65
N GLU A 69 0.46 28.93 17.67
CA GLU A 69 1.24 30.17 17.52
C GLU A 69 2.60 29.92 16.83
N PHE A 70 3.12 28.70 16.93
CA PHE A 70 4.30 28.27 16.17
C PHE A 70 4.07 28.34 14.65
N PHE A 71 2.82 28.24 14.18
CA PHE A 71 2.49 28.24 12.77
C PHE A 71 2.10 29.61 12.22
N LEU A 72 2.01 30.63 13.06
CA LEU A 72 1.66 31.99 12.66
C LEU A 72 2.62 32.51 11.55
N PRO A 73 2.11 33.25 10.56
CA PRO A 73 2.92 33.78 9.46
C PRO A 73 4.00 34.78 9.89
N ASP A 74 3.73 35.58 10.92
CA ASP A 74 4.61 36.61 11.47
C ASP A 74 5.62 36.07 12.51
N ASN A 75 5.50 34.80 12.88
CA ASN A 75 6.49 34.11 13.71
C ASN A 75 7.74 33.75 12.90
N MET A 76 8.66 34.73 12.78
CA MET A 76 9.88 34.63 11.98
C MET A 76 10.83 33.53 12.47
N GLU A 77 10.93 33.31 13.78
CA GLU A 77 11.76 32.26 14.37
C GLU A 77 11.22 30.87 13.97
N ALA A 78 9.92 30.63 14.14
CA ALA A 78 9.31 29.37 13.75
C ALA A 78 9.32 29.15 12.23
N LEU A 79 9.23 30.21 11.44
CA LEU A 79 9.37 30.14 9.98
C LEU A 79 10.79 29.70 9.59
N LEU A 80 11.83 30.23 10.24
CA LEU A 80 13.22 29.83 10.03
C LEU A 80 13.44 28.35 10.40
N ILE A 81 12.94 27.91 11.56
CA ILE A 81 13.02 26.52 12.00
C ILE A 81 12.33 25.58 11.01
N ARG A 82 11.10 25.91 10.57
CA ARG A 82 10.37 25.13 9.56
C ARG A 82 11.10 25.07 8.22
N LYS A 83 11.81 26.14 7.84
CA LYS A 83 12.65 26.18 6.63
C LYS A 83 13.88 25.27 6.78
N GLN A 84 14.56 25.29 7.92
CA GLN A 84 15.69 24.40 8.21
C GLN A 84 15.27 22.92 8.20
N CYS A 85 14.11 22.59 8.79
CA CYS A 85 13.55 21.23 8.73
C CYS A 85 13.32 20.78 7.28
N ALA A 86 12.79 21.67 6.42
CA ALA A 86 12.60 21.39 5.00
C ALA A 86 13.93 21.10 4.29
N LEU A 87 14.97 21.88 4.56
CA LEU A 87 16.30 21.68 3.97
C LEU A 87 16.96 20.38 4.44
N ALA A 88 16.83 20.04 5.73
CA ALA A 88 17.31 18.77 6.28
C ALA A 88 16.62 17.58 5.60
N ALA A 89 15.28 17.62 5.49
CA ALA A 89 14.54 16.57 4.80
C ALA A 89 14.90 16.47 3.30
N LEU A 90 15.14 17.58 2.61
CA LEU A 90 15.60 17.56 1.22
C LEU A 90 16.99 16.94 1.08
N LYS A 91 17.90 17.18 2.03
CA LYS A 91 19.20 16.49 2.05
C LYS A 91 19.01 14.97 2.17
N ASP A 92 18.18 14.52 3.08
CA ASP A 92 17.92 13.08 3.24
C ASP A 92 17.20 12.47 2.02
N VAL A 93 16.40 13.27 1.29
CA VAL A 93 15.84 12.87 -0.02
C VAL A 93 16.97 12.64 -1.03
N HIS A 94 17.95 13.55 -1.12
CA HIS A 94 19.09 13.37 -2.00
C HIS A 94 19.91 12.13 -1.65
N ASP A 95 20.17 11.93 -0.35
CA ASP A 95 20.92 10.78 0.14
C ASP A 95 20.21 9.48 -0.24
N TYR A 96 18.90 9.40 -0.03
CA TYR A 96 18.10 8.24 -0.41
C TYR A 96 18.08 7.98 -1.93
N LEU A 97 17.79 9.00 -2.74
CA LEU A 97 17.64 8.87 -4.19
C LEU A 97 18.98 8.64 -4.93
N SER A 98 20.10 9.06 -4.34
CA SER A 98 21.41 9.00 -5.00
C SER A 98 22.33 7.90 -4.45
N HIS A 99 22.15 7.51 -3.19
CA HIS A 99 23.07 6.61 -2.49
C HIS A 99 22.40 5.35 -1.90
N GLU A 100 21.07 5.30 -1.76
CA GLU A 100 20.33 4.17 -1.15
C GLU A 100 19.41 3.43 -2.16
N GLU A 101 19.72 3.48 -3.45
CA GLU A 101 18.92 2.83 -4.53
C GLU A 101 17.43 3.27 -4.55
N GLY A 102 17.11 4.43 -3.96
CA GLY A 102 15.76 4.98 -3.94
C GLY A 102 15.29 5.43 -5.33
N HIS A 103 14.08 5.05 -5.72
CA HIS A 103 13.49 5.47 -6.99
C HIS A 103 12.50 6.61 -6.83
N VAL A 104 11.72 6.62 -5.74
CA VAL A 104 10.70 7.63 -5.47
C VAL A 104 10.79 8.15 -4.03
N ALA A 105 10.87 9.47 -3.87
CA ALA A 105 10.84 10.12 -2.57
C ALA A 105 9.52 10.91 -2.41
N VAL A 106 8.70 10.54 -1.42
CA VAL A 106 7.44 11.24 -1.12
C VAL A 106 7.71 12.28 -0.04
N PHE A 107 7.70 13.56 -0.43
CA PHE A 107 7.93 14.69 0.45
C PHE A 107 6.60 15.18 1.07
N ASP A 108 6.28 14.67 2.26
CA ASP A 108 5.02 14.96 2.96
C ASP A 108 5.14 16.23 3.83
N ALA A 109 4.70 17.34 3.26
CA ALA A 109 4.56 18.63 3.94
C ALA A 109 3.33 19.39 3.39
N THR A 110 3.04 20.59 3.93
CA THR A 110 1.94 21.41 3.42
C THR A 110 2.24 22.01 2.05
N ASN A 111 3.46 22.50 1.84
CA ASN A 111 3.94 23.10 0.58
C ASN A 111 2.94 24.08 -0.08
N THR A 112 2.22 24.84 0.77
CA THR A 112 1.08 25.67 0.40
C THR A 112 1.47 26.97 -0.31
N THR A 113 2.74 27.38 -0.28
CA THR A 113 3.21 28.61 -0.94
C THR A 113 4.00 28.30 -2.21
N ARG A 114 3.92 29.18 -3.21
CA ARG A 114 4.73 29.07 -4.43
C ARG A 114 6.23 29.18 -4.14
N GLU A 115 6.62 30.05 -3.22
CA GLU A 115 8.03 30.19 -2.81
C GLU A 115 8.62 28.85 -2.34
N ARG A 116 7.88 28.11 -1.50
CA ARG A 116 8.31 26.78 -1.04
C ARG A 116 8.43 25.79 -2.19
N ARG A 117 7.44 25.77 -3.10
CA ARG A 117 7.45 24.88 -4.26
C ARG A 117 8.59 25.21 -5.23
N SER A 118 8.90 26.49 -5.45
CA SER A 118 10.04 26.93 -6.26
C SER A 118 11.38 26.46 -5.68
N LEU A 119 11.55 26.52 -4.35
CA LEU A 119 12.74 25.98 -3.69
C LEU A 119 12.90 24.48 -3.95
N ILE A 120 11.81 23.70 -3.83
CA ILE A 120 11.82 22.25 -4.09
C ILE A 120 12.11 21.97 -5.58
N LEU A 121 11.50 22.72 -6.49
CA LEU A 121 11.74 22.59 -7.94
C LEU A 121 13.19 22.90 -8.31
N GLN A 122 13.78 23.94 -7.72
CA GLN A 122 15.18 24.28 -7.91
C GLN A 122 16.08 23.14 -7.42
N PHE A 123 15.85 22.65 -6.21
CA PHE A 123 16.58 21.52 -5.65
C PHE A 123 16.50 20.28 -6.55
N ALA A 124 15.29 19.92 -7.01
CA ALA A 124 15.10 18.79 -7.91
C ALA A 124 15.83 18.98 -9.25
N LYS A 125 15.79 20.19 -9.82
CA LYS A 125 16.49 20.54 -11.06
C LYS A 125 18.01 20.42 -10.92
N GLU A 126 18.58 20.89 -9.81
CA GLU A 126 20.03 20.83 -9.54
C GLU A 126 20.54 19.38 -9.47
N HIS A 127 19.70 18.43 -9.04
CA HIS A 127 20.06 17.02 -8.90
C HIS A 127 19.49 16.13 -10.02
N GLY A 128 18.79 16.70 -11.01
CA GLY A 128 18.22 15.94 -12.13
C GLY A 128 17.02 15.06 -11.77
N TYR A 129 16.30 15.37 -10.69
CA TYR A 129 15.09 14.63 -10.29
C TYR A 129 13.85 15.14 -11.04
N LYS A 130 12.94 14.22 -11.33
CA LYS A 130 11.58 14.57 -11.77
C LYS A 130 10.74 14.99 -10.58
N VAL A 131 9.74 15.83 -10.82
CA VAL A 131 8.82 16.30 -9.77
C VAL A 131 7.38 16.05 -10.19
N PHE A 132 6.60 15.46 -9.29
CA PHE A 132 5.17 15.25 -9.45
C PHE A 132 4.42 15.73 -8.20
N PHE A 133 3.54 16.72 -8.33
CA PHE A 133 2.79 17.23 -7.19
C PHE A 133 1.47 16.48 -6.98
N ILE A 134 1.14 16.20 -5.72
CA ILE A 134 -0.18 15.70 -5.32
C ILE A 134 -0.79 16.72 -4.38
N GLU A 135 -1.79 17.46 -4.87
CA GLU A 135 -2.53 18.43 -4.07
C GLU A 135 -3.85 17.83 -3.57
N SER A 136 -4.04 17.82 -2.25
CA SER A 136 -5.31 17.39 -1.65
C SER A 136 -6.11 18.59 -1.16
N ILE A 137 -7.29 18.77 -1.73
CA ILE A 137 -8.19 19.90 -1.52
C ILE A 137 -9.50 19.34 -0.95
N CYS A 138 -9.86 19.77 0.26
CA CYS A 138 -11.11 19.39 0.89
C CYS A 138 -11.59 20.57 1.74
N ASN A 139 -12.81 21.00 1.45
CA ASN A 139 -13.46 22.12 2.15
C ASN A 139 -14.67 21.66 2.99
N ASP A 140 -15.03 20.38 2.94
CA ASP A 140 -16.09 19.81 3.77
C ASP A 140 -15.70 19.82 5.28
N PRO A 141 -16.41 20.58 6.14
CA PRO A 141 -16.09 20.67 7.56
C PRO A 141 -16.25 19.35 8.33
N GLY A 142 -17.17 18.49 7.90
CA GLY A 142 -17.41 17.18 8.50
C GLY A 142 -16.23 16.23 8.26
N ILE A 143 -15.72 16.20 7.02
CA ILE A 143 -14.53 15.43 6.66
C ILE A 143 -13.30 15.96 7.39
N ILE A 144 -13.11 17.29 7.44
CA ILE A 144 -11.98 17.91 8.15
C ILE A 144 -12.02 17.54 9.64
N ALA A 145 -13.18 17.67 10.28
CA ALA A 145 -13.34 17.32 11.69
C ALA A 145 -13.04 15.84 11.95
N GLU A 146 -13.52 14.94 11.09
CA GLU A 146 -13.25 13.51 11.22
C GLU A 146 -11.77 13.17 11.03
N ASN A 147 -11.12 13.77 10.04
CA ASN A 147 -9.68 13.63 9.85
C ASN A 147 -8.89 14.10 11.07
N ILE A 148 -9.29 15.20 11.71
CA ILE A 148 -8.65 15.67 12.95
C ILE A 148 -8.85 14.64 14.06
N ARG A 149 -10.08 14.13 14.24
CA ARG A 149 -10.39 13.14 15.28
C ARG A 149 -9.59 11.84 15.12
N GLN A 150 -9.58 11.28 13.91
CA GLN A 150 -8.95 9.97 13.67
C GLN A 150 -7.42 10.02 13.77
N VAL A 151 -6.81 11.10 13.31
CA VAL A 151 -5.35 11.15 13.07
C VAL A 151 -4.63 12.04 14.06
N LYS A 152 -5.26 13.10 14.57
CA LYS A 152 -4.57 14.13 15.37
C LYS A 152 -4.78 13.99 16.86
N LEU A 153 -5.84 13.32 17.31
CA LEU A 153 -6.02 13.01 18.73
C LEU A 153 -4.97 12.02 19.27
N GLY A 154 -4.40 11.16 18.42
CA GLY A 154 -3.27 10.28 18.78
C GLY A 154 -1.89 10.81 18.36
N SER A 155 -1.80 12.06 17.90
CA SER A 155 -0.55 12.64 17.42
C SER A 155 0.40 12.95 18.59
N PRO A 156 1.72 12.74 18.44
CA PRO A 156 2.71 13.15 19.44
C PRO A 156 2.70 14.66 19.73
N ASP A 157 2.13 15.47 18.83
CA ASP A 157 1.94 16.91 19.05
C ASP A 157 0.94 17.21 20.20
N TYR A 158 0.06 16.29 20.57
CA TYR A 158 -1.07 16.55 21.49
C TYR A 158 -1.13 15.61 22.69
N ILE A 159 0.03 15.11 23.13
CA ILE A 159 0.15 14.26 24.32
C ILE A 159 -0.42 15.04 25.53
N ASP A 160 -1.27 14.38 26.32
CA ASP A 160 -1.94 14.91 27.52
C ASP A 160 -2.86 16.13 27.30
N CYS A 161 -3.28 16.40 26.07
CA CYS A 161 -4.24 17.47 25.76
C CYS A 161 -5.69 16.96 25.72
N ASP A 162 -6.62 17.77 26.23
CA ASP A 162 -8.06 17.48 26.15
C ASP A 162 -8.56 17.53 24.68
N ARG A 163 -9.43 16.60 24.30
CA ARG A 163 -9.84 16.37 22.91
C ARG A 163 -10.47 17.61 22.27
N GLU A 164 -11.27 18.36 23.02
CA GLU A 164 -11.91 19.59 22.53
C GLU A 164 -10.87 20.69 22.29
N LYS A 165 -9.88 20.83 23.18
CA LYS A 165 -8.78 21.78 23.04
C LYS A 165 -7.87 21.44 21.85
N VAL A 166 -7.65 20.15 21.58
CA VAL A 166 -6.89 19.70 20.40
C VAL A 166 -7.60 20.11 19.12
N LEU A 167 -8.92 19.92 19.04
CA LEU A 167 -9.69 20.32 17.87
C LEU A 167 -9.61 21.83 17.65
N GLU A 168 -9.80 22.63 18.71
CA GLU A 168 -9.73 24.10 18.64
C GLU A 168 -8.34 24.59 18.20
N ASP A 169 -7.27 24.08 18.82
CA ASP A 169 -5.89 24.43 18.44
C ASP A 169 -5.59 24.05 16.98
N PHE A 170 -6.04 22.86 16.55
CA PHE A 170 -5.78 22.40 15.20
C PHE A 170 -6.56 23.19 14.14
N LEU A 171 -7.77 23.66 14.45
CA LEU A 171 -8.53 24.56 13.58
C LEU A 171 -7.81 25.91 13.43
N LYS A 172 -7.35 26.52 14.52
CA LYS A 172 -6.54 27.76 14.46
C LYS A 172 -5.24 27.57 13.69
N ARG A 173 -4.61 26.39 13.83
CA ARG A 173 -3.45 26.02 13.03
C ARG A 173 -3.78 25.97 11.54
N ILE A 174 -4.95 25.46 11.15
CA ILE A 174 -5.39 25.46 9.74
C ILE A 174 -5.52 26.90 9.23
N GLU A 175 -6.18 27.78 9.99
CA GLU A 175 -6.36 29.19 9.66
C GLU A 175 -5.00 29.88 9.40
N CYS A 176 -3.97 29.58 10.19
CA CYS A 176 -2.61 30.10 9.97
C CYS A 176 -2.04 29.77 8.58
N TYR A 177 -2.37 28.60 8.03
CA TYR A 177 -1.93 28.21 6.69
C TYR A 177 -2.81 28.77 5.58
N GLU A 178 -4.10 29.00 5.85
CA GLU A 178 -5.07 29.53 4.88
C GLU A 178 -4.70 30.95 4.43
N VAL A 179 -4.16 31.78 5.33
CA VAL A 179 -3.73 33.16 5.04
C VAL A 179 -2.79 33.25 3.83
N ASN A 180 -1.89 32.27 3.68
CA ASN A 180 -0.86 32.26 2.63
C ASN A 180 -1.01 31.09 1.65
N TYR A 181 -2.14 30.38 1.67
CA TYR A 181 -2.31 29.24 0.78
C TYR A 181 -2.50 29.70 -0.66
N GLN A 182 -1.56 29.28 -1.51
CA GLN A 182 -1.60 29.45 -2.95
C GLN A 182 -1.72 28.05 -3.56
N PRO A 183 -2.96 27.60 -3.88
CA PRO A 183 -3.18 26.32 -4.55
C PRO A 183 -2.35 26.21 -5.83
N LEU A 184 -2.15 25.00 -6.34
CA LEU A 184 -1.67 24.88 -7.72
C LEU A 184 -2.71 25.54 -8.64
N ASP A 185 -2.25 26.22 -9.67
CA ASP A 185 -3.09 27.00 -10.57
C ASP A 185 -2.97 26.52 -12.01
N ASP A 186 -4.09 26.47 -12.73
CA ASP A 186 -4.18 25.78 -14.01
C ASP A 186 -3.44 26.54 -15.11
N GLU A 187 -3.32 27.86 -14.98
CA GLU A 187 -2.62 28.73 -15.91
C GLU A 187 -1.16 28.93 -15.49
N LEU A 188 -0.96 29.34 -14.24
CA LEU A 188 0.36 29.73 -13.71
C LEU A 188 1.27 28.53 -13.48
N ASP A 189 0.70 27.39 -13.08
CA ASP A 189 1.42 26.13 -12.86
C ASP A 189 1.21 25.14 -14.03
N SER A 190 0.70 25.61 -15.19
CA SER A 190 0.41 24.80 -16.39
C SER A 190 1.60 23.97 -16.91
N HIS A 191 2.82 24.39 -16.59
CA HIS A 191 4.05 23.72 -16.98
C HIS A 191 4.47 22.57 -16.04
N LEU A 192 3.89 22.48 -14.84
CA LEU A 192 4.21 21.48 -13.82
C LEU A 192 3.39 20.20 -14.00
N SER A 193 3.94 19.08 -13.53
CA SER A 193 3.27 17.77 -13.52
C SER A 193 2.54 17.59 -12.19
N TYR A 194 1.22 17.43 -12.18
CA TYR A 194 0.48 17.31 -10.93
C TYR A 194 -0.86 16.60 -11.04
N ILE A 195 -1.39 16.18 -9.89
CA ILE A 195 -2.78 15.80 -9.67
C ILE A 195 -3.37 16.60 -8.51
N LYS A 196 -4.56 17.17 -8.71
CA LYS A 196 -5.41 17.72 -7.66
C LYS A 196 -6.52 16.72 -7.34
N ILE A 197 -6.70 16.44 -6.05
CA ILE A 197 -7.73 15.55 -5.52
C ILE A 197 -8.71 16.42 -4.73
N PHE A 198 -9.95 16.48 -5.17
CA PHE A 198 -11.00 17.29 -4.55
C PHE A 198 -11.93 16.41 -3.71
N ASP A 199 -12.25 16.91 -2.52
CA ASP A 199 -13.23 16.37 -1.57
C ASP A 199 -13.12 14.85 -1.44
N VAL A 200 -11.90 14.39 -1.15
CA VAL A 200 -11.54 12.99 -0.90
C VAL A 200 -11.84 12.06 -2.10
N GLY A 201 -11.57 12.55 -3.30
CA GLY A 201 -11.60 11.73 -4.53
C GLY A 201 -12.92 11.78 -5.28
N THR A 202 -13.80 12.74 -4.99
CA THR A 202 -15.01 12.97 -5.79
C THR A 202 -14.70 13.52 -7.17
N ARG A 203 -13.62 14.32 -7.28
CA ARG A 203 -13.13 14.88 -8.54
C ARG A 203 -11.61 14.93 -8.54
N TYR A 204 -11.05 14.73 -9.73
CA TYR A 204 -9.61 14.79 -9.97
C TYR A 204 -9.32 15.76 -11.09
N MET A 205 -8.16 16.40 -11.04
CA MET A 205 -7.62 17.14 -12.17
C MET A 205 -6.15 16.82 -12.31
N VAL A 206 -5.75 16.40 -13.51
CA VAL A 206 -4.40 15.90 -13.79
C VAL A 206 -3.78 16.78 -14.87
N ASN A 207 -2.54 17.22 -14.65
CA ASN A 207 -1.79 18.03 -15.59
C ASN A 207 -0.43 17.38 -15.91
N ARG A 208 -0.10 17.30 -17.20
CA ARG A 208 1.21 16.89 -17.74
C ARG A 208 1.85 15.66 -17.09
N VAL A 209 1.19 14.50 -17.15
CA VAL A 209 1.81 13.22 -16.77
C VAL A 209 2.99 12.92 -17.72
N GLN A 210 4.19 12.73 -17.15
CA GLN A 210 5.43 12.64 -17.93
C GLN A 210 5.90 11.20 -18.18
N ASP A 211 5.58 10.26 -17.29
CA ASP A 211 6.09 8.89 -17.37
C ASP A 211 5.18 7.85 -16.72
N HIS A 212 5.67 6.60 -16.72
CA HIS A 212 4.94 5.46 -16.19
C HIS A 212 4.70 5.55 -14.68
N ILE A 213 5.66 6.03 -13.89
CA ILE A 213 5.50 6.15 -12.42
C ILE A 213 4.42 7.18 -12.10
N GLN A 214 4.41 8.32 -12.78
CA GLN A 214 3.37 9.34 -12.61
C GLN A 214 1.99 8.81 -13.06
N SER A 215 1.94 8.11 -14.20
CA SER A 215 0.70 7.49 -14.69
C SER A 215 0.13 6.47 -13.70
N ARG A 216 0.98 5.59 -13.15
CA ARG A 216 0.60 4.59 -12.13
C ARG A 216 0.18 5.24 -10.82
N THR A 217 0.84 6.34 -10.44
CA THR A 217 0.47 7.13 -9.26
C THR A 217 -0.94 7.71 -9.44
N VAL A 218 -1.22 8.36 -10.58
CA VAL A 218 -2.57 8.88 -10.90
C VAL A 218 -3.61 7.76 -10.86
N TYR A 219 -3.34 6.64 -11.53
CA TYR A 219 -4.24 5.49 -11.57
C TYR A 219 -4.55 4.96 -10.17
N TYR A 220 -3.55 4.79 -9.32
CA TYR A 220 -3.75 4.34 -7.94
C TYR A 220 -4.60 5.33 -7.12
N LEU A 221 -4.27 6.62 -7.18
CA LEU A 221 -4.98 7.66 -6.42
C LEU A 221 -6.45 7.82 -6.82
N MET A 222 -6.79 7.48 -8.06
CA MET A 222 -8.16 7.48 -8.56
C MET A 222 -8.99 6.26 -8.11
N ASN A 223 -8.35 5.21 -7.59
CA ASN A 223 -9.02 3.99 -7.15
C ASN A 223 -9.08 3.81 -5.63
N ILE A 224 -8.32 4.58 -4.85
CA ILE A 224 -8.39 4.55 -3.39
C ILE A 224 -9.56 5.38 -2.86
N HIS A 225 -10.13 4.96 -1.73
CA HIS A 225 -11.09 5.75 -0.97
C HIS A 225 -10.85 5.62 0.54
N VAL A 226 -11.44 6.54 1.32
CA VAL A 226 -11.31 6.57 2.79
C VAL A 226 -12.51 5.98 3.53
N THR A 227 -13.58 5.61 2.82
CA THR A 227 -14.78 5.01 3.43
C THR A 227 -14.40 3.79 4.27
N PRO A 228 -14.81 3.73 5.55
CA PRO A 228 -14.57 2.59 6.40
C PRO A 228 -15.12 1.31 5.78
N ARG A 229 -14.31 0.25 5.77
CA ARG A 229 -14.65 -1.04 5.17
C ARG A 229 -13.91 -2.19 5.84
N SER A 230 -14.35 -3.41 5.60
CA SER A 230 -13.66 -4.62 6.07
C SER A 230 -13.29 -5.53 4.90
N ILE A 231 -12.02 -5.94 4.84
CA ILE A 231 -11.53 -6.95 3.90
C ILE A 231 -11.30 -8.24 4.67
N TYR A 232 -11.88 -9.33 4.20
CA TYR A 232 -11.74 -10.66 4.79
C TYR A 232 -10.89 -11.50 3.86
N LEU A 233 -9.80 -12.05 4.37
CA LEU A 233 -8.92 -12.95 3.62
C LEU A 233 -8.94 -14.33 4.27
N CYS A 234 -9.19 -15.36 3.47
CA CYS A 234 -8.98 -16.73 3.90
C CYS A 234 -8.52 -17.60 2.73
N ARG A 235 -7.96 -18.76 3.08
CA ARG A 235 -7.71 -19.82 2.09
C ARG A 235 -8.99 -20.57 1.80
N HIS A 236 -8.99 -21.33 0.70
CA HIS A 236 -9.91 -22.44 0.52
C HIS A 236 -9.93 -23.38 1.74
N GLY A 237 -11.01 -24.13 1.91
CA GLY A 237 -11.02 -25.27 2.83
C GLY A 237 -9.94 -26.29 2.48
N GLU A 238 -9.57 -27.15 3.42
CA GLU A 238 -8.52 -28.16 3.20
C GLU A 238 -8.84 -29.01 1.96
N SER A 239 -7.88 -29.21 1.06
CA SER A 239 -8.04 -30.01 -0.15
C SER A 239 -7.46 -31.42 -0.02
N GLU A 240 -7.80 -32.31 -0.95
CA GLU A 240 -7.21 -33.65 -1.04
C GLU A 240 -5.68 -33.62 -1.23
N LEU A 241 -5.15 -32.66 -1.99
CA LEU A 241 -3.69 -32.49 -2.14
C LEU A 241 -3.03 -31.97 -0.85
N ASN A 242 -3.73 -31.16 -0.04
CA ASN A 242 -3.20 -30.73 1.25
C ASN A 242 -2.98 -31.92 2.20
N LEU A 243 -3.92 -32.88 2.22
CA LEU A 243 -3.78 -34.10 3.04
C LEU A 243 -2.58 -34.95 2.62
N ARG A 244 -2.18 -34.87 1.35
CA ARG A 244 -1.04 -35.60 0.79
C ARG A 244 0.26 -34.81 0.80
N GLY A 245 0.26 -33.57 1.33
CA GLY A 245 1.44 -32.70 1.31
C GLY A 245 1.90 -32.25 -0.07
N ARG A 246 1.02 -32.32 -1.09
CA ARG A 246 1.33 -31.97 -2.48
C ARG A 246 1.00 -30.51 -2.78
N ILE A 247 1.87 -29.84 -3.54
CA ILE A 247 1.70 -28.43 -3.95
C ILE A 247 0.94 -28.34 -5.29
N GLY A 248 0.37 -27.18 -5.60
CA GLY A 248 -0.29 -26.95 -6.88
C GLY A 248 -1.58 -27.77 -7.10
N GLY A 249 -1.83 -28.13 -8.35
CA GLY A 249 -2.95 -28.93 -8.84
C GLY A 249 -4.31 -28.28 -8.68
N ASP A 250 -5.37 -29.01 -9.04
CA ASP A 250 -6.77 -28.54 -8.94
C ASP A 250 -7.71 -29.54 -8.22
N SER A 251 -7.20 -30.14 -7.14
CA SER A 251 -8.01 -31.03 -6.30
C SER A 251 -9.16 -30.29 -5.60
N GLY A 252 -10.24 -31.03 -5.32
CA GLY A 252 -11.38 -30.55 -4.54
C GLY A 252 -11.14 -30.57 -3.02
N LEU A 253 -12.15 -30.14 -2.27
CA LEU A 253 -12.15 -30.12 -0.81
C LEU A 253 -12.18 -31.52 -0.20
N SER A 254 -11.40 -31.70 0.87
CA SER A 254 -11.51 -32.83 1.79
C SER A 254 -12.81 -32.78 2.60
N ALA A 255 -13.10 -33.83 3.38
CA ALA A 255 -14.22 -33.83 4.32
C ALA A 255 -14.12 -32.66 5.32
N ARG A 256 -12.94 -32.39 5.88
CA ARG A 256 -12.71 -31.24 6.77
C ARG A 256 -12.80 -29.91 6.04
N GLY A 257 -12.34 -29.85 4.78
CA GLY A 257 -12.50 -28.67 3.94
C GLY A 257 -13.96 -28.27 3.73
N LYS A 258 -14.84 -29.24 3.51
CA LYS A 258 -16.29 -29.00 3.42
C LYS A 258 -16.88 -28.50 4.74
N GLN A 259 -16.47 -29.08 5.87
CA GLN A 259 -16.88 -28.60 7.20
C GLN A 259 -16.44 -27.15 7.45
N TYR A 260 -15.23 -26.79 7.04
CA TYR A 260 -14.77 -25.40 7.09
C TYR A 260 -15.62 -24.47 6.22
N ALA A 261 -15.98 -24.87 5.00
CA ALA A 261 -16.80 -24.05 4.11
C ALA A 261 -18.16 -23.70 4.74
N TYR A 262 -18.83 -24.66 5.39
CA TYR A 262 -20.06 -24.39 6.15
C TYR A 262 -19.82 -23.50 7.38
N ALA A 263 -18.69 -23.69 8.09
CA ALA A 263 -18.34 -22.83 9.22
C ALA A 263 -18.05 -21.38 8.79
N LEU A 264 -17.42 -21.20 7.63
CA LEU A 264 -17.18 -19.90 7.01
C LEU A 264 -18.50 -19.21 6.65
N ALA A 265 -19.44 -19.94 6.05
CA ALA A 265 -20.77 -19.42 5.73
C ALA A 265 -21.48 -18.88 6.99
N ASN A 266 -21.50 -19.67 8.06
CA ASN A 266 -22.10 -19.25 9.34
C ASN A 266 -21.38 -18.04 9.94
N PHE A 267 -20.05 -18.01 9.90
CA PHE A 267 -19.26 -16.88 10.38
C PHE A 267 -19.58 -15.60 9.63
N ILE A 268 -19.58 -15.65 8.29
CA ILE A 268 -19.86 -14.48 7.46
C ILE A 268 -21.28 -13.98 7.68
N GLN A 269 -22.26 -14.88 7.78
CA GLN A 269 -23.64 -14.51 8.12
C GLN A 269 -23.72 -13.83 9.49
N SER A 270 -22.97 -14.34 10.49
CA SER A 270 -22.99 -13.77 11.84
C SER A 270 -22.33 -12.39 11.93
N GLN A 271 -21.53 -11.98 10.94
CA GLN A 271 -20.94 -10.63 10.90
C GLN A 271 -21.97 -9.56 10.51
N GLY A 272 -23.13 -9.93 9.96
CA GLY A 272 -24.18 -8.97 9.59
C GLY A 272 -23.72 -7.95 8.54
N ILE A 273 -22.82 -8.33 7.63
CA ILE A 273 -22.19 -7.42 6.67
C ILE A 273 -23.19 -7.10 5.55
N SER A 274 -23.49 -5.81 5.36
CA SER A 274 -24.24 -5.34 4.19
C SER A 274 -23.37 -5.36 2.94
N SER A 275 -23.92 -5.83 1.83
CA SER A 275 -23.31 -5.76 0.49
C SER A 275 -21.90 -6.39 0.40
N LEU A 276 -21.70 -7.56 1.01
CA LEU A 276 -20.44 -8.29 0.91
C LEU A 276 -20.23 -8.84 -0.51
N LYS A 277 -19.10 -8.51 -1.13
CA LYS A 277 -18.63 -9.19 -2.34
C LYS A 277 -17.78 -10.41 -1.97
N VAL A 278 -17.91 -11.49 -2.73
CA VAL A 278 -17.11 -12.71 -2.54
C VAL A 278 -16.31 -12.98 -3.80
N TRP A 279 -14.99 -13.12 -3.66
CA TRP A 279 -14.08 -13.44 -4.76
C TRP A 279 -13.39 -14.78 -4.53
N THR A 280 -13.24 -15.53 -5.60
CA THR A 280 -12.52 -16.80 -5.61
C THR A 280 -11.46 -16.81 -6.70
N SER A 281 -10.57 -17.80 -6.66
CA SER A 281 -9.83 -18.16 -7.85
C SER A 281 -10.67 -19.00 -8.81
N HIS A 282 -10.09 -19.43 -9.93
CA HIS A 282 -10.71 -20.39 -10.87
C HIS A 282 -10.49 -21.86 -10.44
N MET A 283 -9.85 -22.09 -9.29
CA MET A 283 -9.52 -23.44 -8.81
C MET A 283 -10.65 -24.01 -7.97
N LYS A 284 -10.96 -25.28 -8.21
CA LYS A 284 -12.11 -26.02 -7.66
C LYS A 284 -12.27 -25.87 -6.16
N ARG A 285 -11.18 -25.96 -5.40
CA ARG A 285 -11.19 -25.82 -3.93
C ARG A 285 -11.68 -24.46 -3.43
N THR A 286 -11.37 -23.36 -4.12
CA THR A 286 -11.87 -22.02 -3.74
C THR A 286 -13.35 -21.86 -4.09
N ILE A 287 -13.74 -22.35 -5.28
CA ILE A 287 -15.11 -22.34 -5.77
C ILE A 287 -16.02 -23.15 -4.84
N GLN A 288 -15.65 -24.38 -4.51
CA GLN A 288 -16.41 -25.24 -3.59
C GLN A 288 -16.52 -24.64 -2.18
N THR A 289 -15.53 -23.86 -1.75
CA THR A 289 -15.61 -23.15 -0.46
C THR A 289 -16.64 -22.03 -0.54
N ALA A 290 -16.66 -21.26 -1.62
CA ALA A 290 -17.62 -20.17 -1.84
C ALA A 290 -19.05 -20.66 -2.06
N GLU A 291 -19.25 -21.79 -2.75
CA GLU A 291 -20.57 -22.39 -2.98
C GLU A 291 -21.33 -22.65 -1.68
N ALA A 292 -20.63 -23.01 -0.60
CA ALA A 292 -21.23 -23.24 0.71
C ALA A 292 -21.82 -21.97 1.36
N LEU A 293 -21.41 -20.77 0.92
CA LEU A 293 -21.95 -19.51 1.43
C LEU A 293 -23.36 -19.21 0.89
N GLY A 294 -23.76 -19.82 -0.23
CA GLY A 294 -25.07 -19.59 -0.84
C GLY A 294 -25.27 -18.16 -1.38
N VAL A 295 -24.20 -17.42 -1.66
CA VAL A 295 -24.23 -16.05 -2.21
C VAL A 295 -23.50 -15.98 -3.55
N PRO A 296 -23.79 -14.98 -4.41
CA PRO A 296 -23.02 -14.75 -5.62
C PRO A 296 -21.54 -14.52 -5.33
N TYR A 297 -20.68 -15.07 -6.17
CA TYR A 297 -19.24 -14.88 -6.10
C TYR A 297 -18.64 -14.65 -7.50
N GLU A 298 -17.52 -13.94 -7.56
CA GLU A 298 -16.80 -13.65 -8.80
C GLU A 298 -15.50 -14.44 -8.84
N GLN A 299 -15.20 -15.06 -9.98
CA GLN A 299 -13.99 -15.87 -10.14
C GLN A 299 -12.90 -15.09 -10.87
N TRP A 300 -11.75 -14.93 -10.22
CA TRP A 300 -10.61 -14.19 -10.74
C TRP A 300 -9.45 -15.14 -11.05
N LYS A 301 -9.05 -15.24 -12.32
CA LYS A 301 -7.90 -16.08 -12.71
C LYS A 301 -6.60 -15.60 -12.04
N ALA A 302 -6.48 -14.28 -11.82
CA ALA A 302 -5.38 -13.66 -11.09
C ALA A 302 -5.28 -14.11 -9.63
N LEU A 303 -6.32 -14.71 -9.05
CA LEU A 303 -6.29 -15.28 -7.70
C LEU A 303 -5.87 -16.76 -7.68
N ASN A 304 -5.51 -17.39 -8.80
CA ASN A 304 -5.01 -18.77 -8.80
C ASN A 304 -3.71 -18.88 -8.00
N GLU A 305 -3.48 -20.04 -7.39
CA GLU A 305 -2.24 -20.29 -6.64
C GLU A 305 -1.01 -20.07 -7.53
N ILE A 306 0.13 -19.81 -6.89
CA ILE A 306 1.43 -19.76 -7.59
C ILE A 306 1.63 -21.03 -8.43
N ASP A 307 2.00 -20.84 -9.70
CA ASP A 307 2.29 -21.95 -10.61
C ASP A 307 3.67 -22.54 -10.27
N ALA A 308 3.70 -23.79 -9.80
CA ALA A 308 4.93 -24.50 -9.49
C ALA A 308 5.59 -25.14 -10.73
N GLY A 309 5.04 -24.94 -11.93
CA GLY A 309 5.58 -25.39 -13.20
C GLY A 309 5.80 -26.90 -13.22
N VAL A 310 7.05 -27.32 -13.45
CA VAL A 310 7.42 -28.74 -13.45
C VAL A 310 7.25 -29.44 -12.09
N CYS A 311 7.11 -28.67 -11.00
CA CYS A 311 6.94 -29.17 -9.64
C CYS A 311 5.47 -29.24 -9.20
N GLU A 312 4.51 -28.98 -10.10
CA GLU A 312 3.08 -29.14 -9.82
C GLU A 312 2.76 -30.58 -9.36
N GLU A 313 1.84 -30.68 -8.40
CA GLU A 313 1.39 -31.93 -7.78
C GLU A 313 2.46 -32.75 -7.04
N MET A 314 3.69 -32.25 -6.86
CA MET A 314 4.74 -32.93 -6.09
C MET A 314 4.67 -32.59 -4.59
N THR A 315 5.21 -33.47 -3.73
CA THR A 315 5.54 -33.10 -2.34
C THR A 315 6.88 -32.35 -2.29
N TYR A 316 7.17 -31.67 -1.17
CA TYR A 316 8.46 -30.99 -1.01
C TYR A 316 9.63 -31.99 -0.98
N GLU A 317 9.41 -33.19 -0.44
CA GLU A 317 10.39 -34.27 -0.41
C GLU A 317 10.69 -34.79 -1.82
N GLU A 318 9.66 -34.98 -2.65
CA GLU A 318 9.81 -35.36 -4.07
C GLU A 318 10.59 -34.28 -4.85
N ILE A 319 10.31 -32.99 -4.60
CA ILE A 319 11.05 -31.89 -5.24
C ILE A 319 12.52 -31.90 -4.79
N GLN A 320 12.80 -32.13 -3.52
CA GLN A 320 14.17 -32.20 -3.01
C GLN A 320 14.95 -33.39 -3.61
N GLU A 321 14.29 -34.53 -3.82
CA GLU A 321 14.90 -35.72 -4.43
C GLU A 321 15.14 -35.55 -5.94
N HIS A 322 14.15 -35.06 -6.68
CA HIS A 322 14.21 -34.95 -8.14
C HIS A 322 14.91 -33.67 -8.63
N TYR A 323 14.83 -32.58 -7.87
CA TYR A 323 15.37 -31.26 -8.22
C TYR A 323 16.11 -30.60 -7.04
N PRO A 324 17.19 -31.22 -6.51
CA PRO A 324 17.89 -30.73 -5.32
C PRO A 324 18.48 -29.33 -5.49
N GLU A 325 18.97 -28.99 -6.68
CA GLU A 325 19.51 -27.66 -6.99
C GLU A 325 18.40 -26.59 -6.94
N GLU A 326 17.25 -26.86 -7.56
CA GLU A 326 16.10 -25.96 -7.57
C GLU A 326 15.53 -25.75 -6.16
N PHE A 327 15.47 -26.82 -5.35
CA PHE A 327 15.07 -26.74 -3.95
C PHE A 327 16.00 -25.80 -3.16
N ALA A 328 17.32 -25.94 -3.31
CA ALA A 328 18.29 -25.10 -2.64
C ALA A 328 18.26 -23.64 -3.11
N LEU A 329 18.09 -23.40 -4.42
CA LEU A 329 17.95 -22.05 -4.98
C LEU A 329 16.71 -21.33 -4.45
N ARG A 330 15.59 -22.07 -4.32
CA ARG A 330 14.36 -21.52 -3.76
C ARG A 330 14.49 -21.16 -2.29
N ASP A 331 15.24 -21.93 -1.51
CA ASP A 331 15.46 -21.61 -0.10
C ASP A 331 16.39 -20.41 0.10
N GLN A 332 17.30 -20.14 -0.84
CA GLN A 332 18.20 -18.99 -0.80
C GLN A 332 17.51 -17.65 -1.11
N ASP A 333 16.68 -17.60 -2.16
CA ASP A 333 15.88 -16.41 -2.50
C ASP A 333 14.47 -16.80 -2.91
N LYS A 334 13.65 -17.09 -1.90
CA LYS A 334 12.27 -17.56 -2.10
C LYS A 334 11.36 -16.55 -2.78
N TYR A 335 11.68 -15.25 -2.69
CA TYR A 335 10.86 -14.21 -3.31
C TYR A 335 11.09 -14.17 -4.82
N ARG A 336 12.36 -14.16 -5.26
CA ARG A 336 12.73 -14.03 -6.67
C ARG A 336 12.85 -15.37 -7.40
N TYR A 337 13.06 -16.47 -6.68
CA TYR A 337 13.11 -17.79 -7.30
C TYR A 337 11.83 -18.07 -8.10
N ARG A 338 12.01 -18.37 -9.38
CA ARG A 338 10.94 -18.74 -10.30
C ARG A 338 11.03 -20.24 -10.57
N TYR A 339 9.95 -20.96 -10.31
CA TYR A 339 9.88 -22.38 -10.69
C TYR A 339 10.13 -22.56 -12.20
N PRO A 340 10.82 -23.63 -12.63
CA PRO A 340 10.98 -23.91 -14.05
C PRO A 340 9.62 -24.07 -14.72
N LYS A 341 9.34 -23.21 -15.73
CA LYS A 341 8.03 -23.09 -16.40
C LYS A 341 6.86 -22.70 -15.48
N GLY A 342 7.15 -22.10 -14.33
CA GLY A 342 6.16 -21.59 -13.37
C GLY A 342 6.43 -20.12 -13.02
N GLU A 343 6.04 -19.75 -11.80
CA GLU A 343 6.07 -18.38 -11.28
C GLU A 343 7.03 -18.23 -10.08
N SER A 344 7.46 -17.00 -9.83
CA SER A 344 8.02 -16.55 -8.54
C SER A 344 6.97 -15.80 -7.71
N TYR A 345 7.28 -15.44 -6.46
CA TYR A 345 6.43 -14.52 -5.71
C TYR A 345 6.43 -13.11 -6.34
N GLU A 346 7.52 -12.70 -6.98
CA GLU A 346 7.59 -11.45 -7.74
C GLU A 346 6.63 -11.45 -8.94
N ASP A 347 6.54 -12.55 -9.70
CA ASP A 347 5.54 -12.71 -10.77
C ASP A 347 4.12 -12.64 -10.21
N LEU A 348 3.90 -13.27 -9.05
CA LEU A 348 2.61 -13.30 -8.39
C LEU A 348 2.16 -11.90 -7.92
N VAL A 349 3.08 -11.07 -7.42
CA VAL A 349 2.82 -9.66 -7.08
C VAL A 349 2.34 -8.89 -8.31
N GLN A 350 3.04 -9.00 -9.44
CA GLN A 350 2.63 -8.33 -10.69
C GLN A 350 1.26 -8.83 -11.17
N ARG A 351 1.00 -10.13 -11.07
CA ARG A 351 -0.30 -10.74 -11.42
C ARG A 351 -1.44 -10.26 -10.51
N LEU A 352 -1.15 -10.00 -9.24
CA LEU A 352 -2.15 -9.59 -8.24
C LEU A 352 -2.41 -8.09 -8.20
N GLU A 353 -1.63 -7.28 -8.91
CA GLU A 353 -1.84 -5.83 -8.94
C GLU A 353 -3.29 -5.43 -9.28
N PRO A 354 -3.94 -5.97 -10.33
CA PRO A 354 -5.33 -5.62 -10.63
C PRO A 354 -6.31 -5.99 -9.51
N VAL A 355 -6.01 -7.04 -8.74
CA VAL A 355 -6.80 -7.45 -7.57
C VAL A 355 -6.65 -6.43 -6.44
N ILE A 356 -5.42 -5.95 -6.18
CA ILE A 356 -5.18 -4.90 -5.18
C ILE A 356 -5.91 -3.60 -5.56
N MET A 357 -5.87 -3.22 -6.84
CA MET A 357 -6.58 -2.02 -7.31
C MET A 357 -8.09 -2.14 -7.08
N GLU A 358 -8.68 -3.29 -7.38
CA GLU A 358 -10.09 -3.50 -7.15
C GLU A 358 -10.42 -3.59 -5.65
N LEU A 359 -9.57 -4.21 -4.81
CA LEU A 359 -9.75 -4.18 -3.34
C LEU A 359 -9.69 -2.77 -2.78
N GLU A 360 -8.87 -1.89 -3.37
CA GLU A 360 -8.78 -0.49 -2.96
C GLU A 360 -10.04 0.31 -3.35
N ARG A 361 -10.78 -0.14 -4.36
CA ARG A 361 -12.00 0.50 -4.88
C ARG A 361 -13.28 0.00 -4.21
N GLN A 362 -13.27 -1.23 -3.70
CA GLN A 362 -14.44 -1.86 -3.09
C GLN A 362 -14.56 -1.53 -1.60
N GLU A 363 -15.78 -1.71 -1.07
CA GLU A 363 -16.06 -1.67 0.37
C GLU A 363 -15.79 -3.06 1.01
N ASN A 364 -16.83 -3.81 1.36
CA ASN A 364 -16.69 -5.08 2.05
C ASN A 364 -16.44 -6.22 1.07
N VAL A 365 -15.30 -6.90 1.18
CA VAL A 365 -14.90 -8.00 0.30
C VAL A 365 -14.38 -9.18 1.11
N LEU A 366 -14.83 -10.38 0.75
CA LEU A 366 -14.24 -11.66 1.16
C LEU A 366 -13.46 -12.26 -0.02
N VAL A 367 -12.17 -12.51 0.17
CA VAL A 367 -11.31 -13.17 -0.82
C VAL A 367 -10.97 -14.58 -0.33
N ILE A 368 -11.47 -15.59 -1.04
CA ILE A 368 -11.17 -17.01 -0.80
C ILE A 368 -10.10 -17.45 -1.81
N CYS A 369 -8.86 -17.57 -1.35
CA CYS A 369 -7.70 -17.78 -2.22
C CYS A 369 -6.79 -18.91 -1.70
N HIS A 370 -5.48 -18.77 -1.89
CA HIS A 370 -4.48 -19.81 -1.65
C HIS A 370 -3.32 -19.28 -0.81
N GLN A 371 -2.34 -20.13 -0.50
CA GLN A 371 -1.32 -19.78 0.47
C GLN A 371 -0.37 -18.69 -0.06
N ALA A 372 0.18 -18.84 -1.27
CA ALA A 372 1.11 -17.83 -1.80
C ALA A 372 0.37 -16.53 -2.16
N VAL A 373 -0.82 -16.66 -2.74
CA VAL A 373 -1.70 -15.51 -3.05
C VAL A 373 -2.04 -14.70 -1.80
N MET A 374 -2.52 -15.35 -0.74
CA MET A 374 -2.88 -14.68 0.51
C MET A 374 -1.69 -13.98 1.16
N ARG A 375 -0.48 -14.55 1.07
CA ARG A 375 0.75 -13.90 1.52
C ARG A 375 1.02 -12.60 0.78
N CYS A 376 0.92 -12.59 -0.55
CA CYS A 376 1.12 -11.37 -1.34
C CYS A 376 0.10 -10.28 -0.98
N LEU A 377 -1.18 -10.65 -0.86
CA LEU A 377 -2.25 -9.72 -0.46
C LEU A 377 -2.01 -9.16 0.93
N LEU A 378 -1.65 -10.01 1.90
CA LEU A 378 -1.34 -9.57 3.26
C LEU A 378 -0.10 -8.69 3.31
N ALA A 379 0.93 -8.98 2.52
CA ALA A 379 2.12 -8.15 2.49
C ALA A 379 1.82 -6.73 2.01
N TYR A 380 0.92 -6.57 1.04
CA TYR A 380 0.43 -5.25 0.64
C TYR A 380 -0.25 -4.53 1.82
N PHE A 381 -1.23 -5.17 2.46
CA PHE A 381 -2.04 -4.53 3.49
C PHE A 381 -1.27 -4.26 4.79
N LEU A 382 -0.33 -5.13 5.15
CA LEU A 382 0.48 -5.06 6.37
C LEU A 382 1.85 -4.41 6.16
N ASP A 383 2.12 -3.86 4.97
CA ASP A 383 3.37 -3.19 4.60
C ASP A 383 4.60 -4.07 4.89
N LYS A 384 4.58 -5.30 4.36
CA LYS A 384 5.65 -6.30 4.53
C LYS A 384 6.61 -6.30 3.36
N SER A 385 7.89 -6.41 3.70
CA SER A 385 8.99 -6.46 2.73
C SER A 385 8.94 -7.71 1.84
N SER A 386 9.64 -7.67 0.71
CA SER A 386 9.84 -8.83 -0.18
C SER A 386 10.43 -10.03 0.57
N ASP A 387 11.25 -9.77 1.59
CA ASP A 387 11.98 -10.79 2.34
C ASP A 387 11.05 -11.49 3.34
N GLU A 388 10.10 -10.76 3.93
CA GLU A 388 9.10 -11.32 4.86
C GLU A 388 7.94 -12.02 4.12
N LEU A 389 7.54 -11.49 2.95
CA LEU A 389 6.31 -11.86 2.24
C LEU A 389 6.15 -13.38 2.02
N PRO A 390 7.14 -14.14 1.50
CA PRO A 390 7.01 -15.58 1.26
C PRO A 390 6.85 -16.44 2.53
N TYR A 391 7.01 -15.83 3.71
CA TYR A 391 7.01 -16.50 5.01
C TYR A 391 5.84 -16.10 5.91
N LEU A 392 4.99 -15.14 5.47
CA LEU A 392 3.80 -14.76 6.23
C LEU A 392 2.90 -15.99 6.51
N LYS A 393 2.42 -16.09 7.75
CA LYS A 393 1.62 -17.23 8.21
C LYS A 393 0.17 -17.07 7.78
N CYS A 394 -0.25 -17.90 6.83
CA CYS A 394 -1.62 -17.97 6.32
C CYS A 394 -2.17 -19.40 6.54
N PRO A 395 -2.52 -19.78 7.78
CA PRO A 395 -2.99 -21.12 8.08
C PRO A 395 -4.32 -21.44 7.38
N LEU A 396 -4.59 -22.73 7.16
CA LEU A 396 -5.91 -23.18 6.75
C LEU A 396 -6.95 -22.83 7.82
N HIS A 397 -8.20 -22.72 7.38
CA HIS A 397 -9.40 -22.58 8.22
C HIS A 397 -9.40 -21.37 9.16
N THR A 398 -8.64 -20.34 8.82
CA THR A 398 -8.54 -19.09 9.57
C THR A 398 -8.98 -17.94 8.67
N VAL A 399 -9.83 -17.06 9.20
CA VAL A 399 -10.21 -15.81 8.52
C VAL A 399 -9.42 -14.66 9.13
N LEU A 400 -8.74 -13.89 8.28
CA LEU A 400 -8.10 -12.64 8.67
C LEU A 400 -9.02 -11.49 8.29
N LYS A 401 -9.45 -10.72 9.28
CA LYS A 401 -10.22 -9.49 9.07
C LYS A 401 -9.26 -8.30 9.10
N LEU A 402 -9.22 -7.57 8.00
CA LEU A 402 -8.45 -6.35 7.84
C LEU A 402 -9.41 -5.16 7.90
N THR A 403 -9.15 -4.25 8.82
CA THR A 403 -9.84 -2.97 8.93
C THR A 403 -8.82 -1.87 8.67
N PRO A 404 -8.87 -1.19 7.51
CA PRO A 404 -7.97 -0.09 7.23
C PRO A 404 -8.12 1.02 8.26
N VAL A 405 -7.03 1.39 8.95
CA VAL A 405 -6.97 2.59 9.79
C VAL A 405 -5.95 3.58 9.20
N ALA A 406 -6.02 4.84 9.61
CA ALA A 406 -5.34 5.95 8.93
C ALA A 406 -3.80 5.83 8.81
N TYR A 407 -3.15 4.96 9.60
CA TYR A 407 -1.69 4.77 9.63
C TYR A 407 -1.23 3.30 9.53
N GLY A 408 -2.08 2.42 8.99
CA GLY A 408 -1.80 0.98 8.88
C GLY A 408 -3.08 0.17 9.08
N GLU A 409 -3.02 -1.15 9.00
CA GLU A 409 -4.19 -2.00 9.24
C GLU A 409 -3.95 -2.80 10.53
N CYS A 410 -4.97 -2.86 11.40
CA CYS A 410 -4.89 -3.71 12.58
C CYS A 410 -5.47 -5.08 12.21
N PRO A 411 -4.67 -6.15 12.06
CA PRO A 411 -5.20 -7.48 11.86
C PRO A 411 -5.85 -7.95 13.17
N HIS A 412 -7.17 -8.10 13.18
CA HIS A 412 -7.84 -8.86 14.23
C HIS A 412 -8.04 -10.30 13.74
N SER A 413 -7.41 -11.26 14.42
CA SER A 413 -7.67 -12.67 14.18
C SER A 413 -9.01 -13.07 14.80
N HIS A 414 -9.98 -13.40 13.95
CA HIS A 414 -11.30 -13.87 14.38
C HIS A 414 -11.67 -15.16 13.67
N LEU A 415 -10.95 -16.24 14.02
CA LEU A 415 -11.40 -17.62 14.16
C LEU A 415 -10.14 -18.49 14.34
N ARG A 416 -9.93 -19.05 15.54
CA ARG A 416 -9.18 -20.30 15.72
C ARG A 416 -10.22 -21.34 16.09
N LYS A 417 -10.44 -22.34 15.24
CA LYS A 417 -10.93 -23.62 15.75
C LYS A 417 -9.71 -24.43 16.13
N ASP A 418 -9.34 -24.37 17.41
CA ASP A 418 -8.58 -25.45 18.03
C ASP A 418 -9.56 -26.62 18.21
N THR A 419 -9.62 -27.52 17.21
CA THR A 419 -10.11 -28.90 17.33
C THR A 419 -9.51 -29.74 16.23
#